data_AF-A0AAW2S2B0-F1
#
_entry.id   AF-A0AAW2S2B0-F1
#
_cell.length_a   1.000
_cell.length_b   1.000
_cell.length_c   1.000
_cell.angle_alpha   90.00
_cell.angle_beta   90.00
_cell.angle_gamma   90.00
#
_symmetry.space_group_name_H-M   'P 1'
#
loop_
_entity.id
_entity.type
_entity.pdbx_description
1 polymer ?
#
loop_
_entity_poly.entity_id
_entity_poly.type
_entity_poly.pdbx_seq_one_letter_code
_entity_poly.pdbx_strand_id
1 'polypeptide(L)'
;MAELLLKEVLFKGSCDLEQRTKIHTILGRAKPDDNLFIRKFLEASIISGVPLPTGLGFDLLKKLLEYDPDKRITAEAALNHGWFKEFDPHFFLFSARQQLAQ
;
A
#
# COMPACT_ATOMS: atom_id res chain seq x y z
N MET A 1 -6.83 -2.47 2.34
CA MET A 1 -5.76 -1.48 2.56
C MET A 1 -5.97 -0.23 1.71
N ALA A 2 -5.96 -0.33 0.37
CA ALA A 2 -6.13 0.86 -0.49
C ALA A 2 -7.42 1.64 -0.21
N GLU A 3 -8.58 0.97 -0.13
CA GLU A 3 -9.86 1.63 0.16
C GLU A 3 -9.87 2.34 1.53
N LEU A 4 -9.22 1.75 2.55
CA LEU A 4 -9.08 2.38 3.86
C LEU A 4 -8.30 3.70 3.78
N LEU A 5 -7.25 3.72 2.95
CA LEU A 5 -6.36 4.88 2.79
C LEU A 5 -6.99 5.94 1.89
N LEU A 6 -7.69 5.52 0.82
CA LEU A 6 -8.29 6.41 -0.17
C LEU A 6 -9.69 6.90 0.23
N LYS A 7 -10.37 6.19 1.13
CA LYS A 7 -11.82 6.31 1.42
C LYS A 7 -12.72 6.06 0.20
N GLU A 8 -12.18 5.44 -0.85
CA GLU A 8 -12.88 5.07 -2.07
C GLU A 8 -12.42 3.70 -2.59
N VAL A 9 -13.29 3.06 -3.37
CA VAL A 9 -12.99 1.76 -3.97
C VAL A 9 -11.95 1.91 -5.07
N LEU A 10 -10.79 1.25 -4.89
CA LEU A 10 -9.65 1.31 -5.83
C LEU A 10 -10.01 0.80 -7.23
N PHE A 11 -10.76 -0.31 -7.31
CA PHE A 11 -11.19 -0.93 -8.57
C PHE A 11 -12.72 -0.98 -8.63
N LYS A 12 -13.34 0.11 -9.12
CA LYS A 12 -14.80 0.27 -9.13
C LYS A 12 -15.44 -0.11 -10.48
N GLY A 13 -15.50 -1.38 -10.86
CA GLY A 13 -16.19 -1.83 -12.08
C GLY A 13 -17.69 -2.02 -11.85
N SER A 14 -18.52 -1.73 -12.86
CA SER A 14 -19.97 -2.01 -12.78
C SER A 14 -20.35 -3.41 -13.25
N CYS A 15 -19.46 -4.09 -13.99
CA CYS A 15 -19.57 -5.48 -14.41
C CYS A 15 -18.18 -6.16 -14.46
N ASP A 16 -18.13 -7.49 -14.64
CA ASP A 16 -16.88 -8.26 -14.63
C ASP A 16 -15.85 -7.80 -15.67
N LEU A 17 -16.30 -7.47 -16.88
CA LEU A 17 -15.43 -6.98 -17.94
C LEU A 17 -14.82 -5.63 -17.57
N GLU A 18 -15.63 -4.71 -17.04
CA GLU A 18 -15.14 -3.42 -16.57
C GLU A 18 -14.20 -3.57 -15.37
N GLN A 19 -14.52 -4.48 -14.44
CA GLN A 19 -13.68 -4.74 -13.28
C GLN A 19 -12.29 -5.23 -13.70
N ARG A 20 -12.23 -6.22 -14.59
CA ARG A 20 -10.98 -6.73 -15.15
C ARG A 20 -10.22 -5.67 -15.91
N THR A 21 -10.91 -4.83 -16.68
CA THR A 21 -10.29 -3.72 -17.41
C THR A 21 -9.65 -2.73 -16.44
N LYS A 22 -10.35 -2.35 -15.36
CA LYS A 22 -9.81 -1.44 -14.33
C LYS A 22 -8.59 -2.01 -13.61
N ILE A 23 -8.64 -3.30 -13.24
CA ILE A 23 -7.51 -4.01 -12.62
C ILE A 23 -6.30 -3.97 -13.56
N HIS A 24 -6.48 -4.33 -14.83
CA HIS A 24 -5.40 -4.33 -15.82
C HIS A 24 -4.85 -2.94 -16.14
N THR A 25 -5.69 -1.91 -16.18
CA THR A 25 -5.26 -0.53 -16.43
C THR A 25 -4.43 0.01 -15.27
N ILE A 26 -4.81 -0.30 -14.03
CA ILE A 26 -4.16 0.25 -12.82
C ILE A 26 -2.91 -0.56 -12.44
N LEU A 27 -2.94 -1.88 -12.56
CA LEU A 27 -1.82 -2.77 -12.17
C LEU A 27 -0.91 -3.15 -13.35
N GLY A 28 -1.33 -2.88 -14.59
CA GLY A 28 -0.60 -3.26 -15.79
C GLY A 28 -0.60 -4.77 -16.07
N ARG A 29 -0.19 -5.15 -17.28
CA ARG A 29 0.07 -6.56 -17.67
C ARG A 29 1.52 -6.99 -17.43
N ALA A 30 2.43 -6.05 -17.16
CA ALA A 30 3.88 -6.31 -17.07
C ALA A 30 4.60 -5.60 -15.90
N LYS A 31 3.96 -4.63 -15.24
CA LYS A 31 4.35 -3.95 -13.99
C LYS A 31 3.26 -2.90 -13.65
N PRO A 32 2.97 -2.64 -12.36
CA PRO A 32 2.20 -1.47 -11.98
C PRO A 32 2.88 -0.23 -12.57
N ASP A 33 2.15 0.61 -13.29
CA ASP A 33 2.66 1.95 -13.55
C ASP A 33 2.66 2.69 -12.22
N ASP A 34 3.81 2.63 -11.55
CA ASP A 34 4.04 3.26 -10.26
C ASP A 34 3.59 4.73 -10.26
N ASN A 35 3.70 5.42 -11.39
CA ASN A 35 3.27 6.81 -11.52
C ASN A 35 1.75 6.94 -11.46
N LEU A 36 0.99 6.04 -12.09
CA LEU A 36 -0.48 6.06 -12.04
C LEU A 36 -0.98 5.73 -10.63
N PHE A 37 -0.35 4.73 -10.00
CA PHE A 37 -0.71 4.30 -8.65
C PHE A 37 -0.43 5.40 -7.63
N ILE A 38 0.75 6.02 -7.68
CA ILE A 38 1.11 7.16 -6.82
C ILE A 38 0.20 8.36 -7.09
N ARG A 39 -0.09 8.68 -8.36
CA ARG A 39 -0.99 9.80 -8.73
C ARG A 39 -2.37 9.67 -8.09
N LYS A 40 -2.98 8.48 -8.10
CA LYS A 40 -4.27 8.26 -7.43
C LYS A 40 -4.24 8.55 -5.93
N PHE A 41 -3.18 8.14 -5.25
CA PHE A 41 -3.00 8.42 -3.82
C PHE A 41 -2.72 9.91 -3.56
N LEU A 42 -1.96 10.57 -4.44
CA LEU A 42 -1.75 12.03 -4.38
C LEU A 42 -3.05 12.80 -4.57
N GLU A 43 -3.85 12.43 -5.57
CA GLU A 43 -5.17 13.02 -5.82
C GLU A 43 -6.09 12.83 -4.60
N ALA A 44 -6.17 11.62 -4.06
CA ALA A 44 -6.96 11.35 -2.86
C ALA A 44 -6.49 12.17 -1.65
N SER A 45 -5.18 12.32 -1.46
CA SER A 45 -4.62 13.14 -0.39
C SER A 45 -4.98 14.62 -0.52
N ILE A 46 -4.87 15.18 -1.73
CA ILE A 46 -5.22 16.57 -2.01
C ILE A 46 -6.73 16.82 -1.83
N ILE A 47 -7.58 15.90 -2.32
CA ILE A 47 -9.03 16.08 -2.35
C ILE A 47 -9.67 15.78 -0.99
N SER A 48 -9.26 14.69 -0.35
CA SER A 48 -9.92 14.12 0.85
C SER A 48 -9.14 14.36 2.14
N GLY A 49 -7.99 15.03 2.08
CA GLY A 49 -7.12 15.28 3.23
C GLY A 49 -6.58 14.02 3.87
N VAL A 50 -6.57 12.90 3.15
CA VAL A 50 -6.05 11.63 3.67
C VAL A 50 -4.53 11.66 3.66
N PRO A 51 -3.86 11.22 4.75
CA PRO A 51 -2.41 11.18 4.79
C PRO A 51 -1.88 10.18 3.76
N LEU A 52 -0.83 10.58 3.04
CA LEU A 52 -0.17 9.71 2.08
C LEU A 52 0.46 8.50 2.80
N PRO A 53 0.40 7.30 2.20
CA PRO A 53 1.14 6.17 2.71
C PRO A 53 2.64 6.48 2.71
N THR A 54 3.35 5.97 3.71
CA THR A 54 4.82 5.97 3.73
C THR A 54 5.37 5.12 2.59
N GLY A 55 6.67 5.23 2.31
CA GLY A 55 7.32 4.39 1.30
C GLY A 55 7.10 2.90 1.56
N LEU A 56 7.16 2.45 2.82
CA LEU A 56 6.85 1.05 3.17
C LEU A 56 5.36 0.71 3.03
N GLY A 57 4.47 1.68 3.22
CA GLY A 57 3.03 1.50 2.97
C GLY A 57 2.73 1.26 1.50
N PHE A 58 3.38 2.01 0.61
CA PHE A 58 3.30 1.77 -0.83
C PHE A 58 3.91 0.41 -1.22
N ASP A 59 5.07 0.06 -0.66
CA ASP A 59 5.71 -1.23 -0.94
C ASP A 59 4.82 -2.42 -0.52
N LEU A 60 4.26 -2.39 0.69
CA LEU A 60 3.32 -3.41 1.15
C LEU A 60 2.10 -3.51 0.22
N LEU A 61 1.53 -2.37 -0.16
CA LEU A 61 0.34 -2.33 -1.00
C LEU A 61 0.62 -2.89 -2.41
N LYS A 62 1.79 -2.59 -3.00
CA LYS A 62 2.20 -3.19 -4.28
C LYS A 62 2.34 -4.71 -4.18
N LYS A 63 2.98 -5.21 -3.14
CA LYS A 63 3.15 -6.65 -2.89
C LYS A 63 1.83 -7.39 -2.67
N LEU A 64 0.86 -6.75 -2.02
CA LEU A 64 -0.51 -7.28 -1.86
C LEU A 64 -1.28 -7.33 -3.18
N LEU A 65 -1.03 -6.37 -4.08
CA LEU A 65 -1.68 -6.25 -5.37
C LEU A 65 -0.88 -6.88 -6.52
N GLU A 66 0.13 -7.69 -6.20
CA GLU A 66 0.90 -8.42 -7.21
C GLU A 66 -0.03 -9.30 -8.05
N TYR A 67 0.09 -9.15 -9.37
CA TYR A 67 -0.80 -9.79 -10.33
C TYR A 67 -0.54 -11.30 -10.38
N ASP A 68 0.74 -11.67 -10.38
CA ASP A 68 1.20 -13.06 -10.33
C ASP A 68 0.94 -13.65 -8.93
N PRO A 69 0.07 -14.66 -8.78
CA PRO A 69 -0.27 -15.22 -7.48
C PRO A 69 0.94 -15.82 -6.76
N ASP A 70 1.92 -16.36 -7.50
CA ASP A 70 3.12 -16.99 -6.93
C ASP A 70 4.10 -15.95 -6.37
N LYS A 71 4.03 -14.71 -6.89
CA LYS A 71 4.83 -13.58 -6.41
C LYS A 71 4.10 -12.73 -5.36
N ARG A 72 2.80 -12.94 -5.18
CA ARG A 72 2.00 -12.18 -4.21
C ARG A 72 2.44 -12.52 -2.80
N ILE A 73 2.61 -11.49 -1.98
CA ILE A 73 3.02 -11.65 -0.58
C ILE A 73 2.02 -12.52 0.19
N THR A 74 2.53 -13.44 1.00
CA THR A 74 1.70 -14.26 1.89
C THR A 74 1.22 -13.44 3.09
N ALA A 75 0.15 -13.89 3.75
CA ALA A 75 -0.36 -13.22 4.95
C ALA A 75 0.71 -13.15 6.07
N GLU A 76 1.47 -14.23 6.27
CA GLU A 76 2.56 -14.30 7.24
C GLU A 76 3.68 -13.30 6.92
N ALA A 77 4.10 -13.20 5.65
CA ALA A 77 5.12 -12.24 5.23
C ALA A 77 4.60 -10.79 5.34
N ALA A 78 3.31 -10.55 5.06
CA ALA A 78 2.69 -9.24 5.20
C ALA A 78 2.65 -8.77 6.66
N LEU A 79 2.32 -9.64 7.61
CA LEU A 79 2.35 -9.32 9.05
C LEU A 79 3.74 -8.92 9.53
N ASN A 80 4.79 -9.52 8.97
CA ASN A 80 6.18 -9.22 9.29
C ASN A 80 6.75 -8.00 8.53
N HIS A 81 5.95 -7.35 7.68
CA HIS A 81 6.39 -6.24 6.84
C HIS A 81 6.78 -5.00 7.65
N GLY A 82 7.81 -4.28 7.20
CA GLY A 82 8.34 -3.10 7.89
C GLY A 82 7.32 -1.97 8.09
N TRP A 83 6.28 -1.91 7.25
CA TRP A 83 5.19 -0.94 7.39
C TRP A 83 4.50 -1.01 8.76
N PHE A 84 4.31 -2.22 9.31
CA PHE A 84 3.72 -2.38 10.64
C PHE A 84 4.67 -2.01 11.79
N LYS A 85 5.98 -1.91 11.51
CA LYS A 85 7.01 -1.53 12.48
C LYS A 85 7.27 -0.02 12.51
N GLU A 86 6.95 0.69 11.42
CA GLU A 86 7.07 2.17 11.36
C GLU A 86 6.19 2.89 12.39
N PHE A 87 5.09 2.28 12.78
CA PHE A 87 4.11 2.85 13.72
C PHE A 87 4.09 2.12 15.06
N ASP A 88 5.12 1.34 15.39
CA ASP A 88 5.26 0.71 16.70
C ASP A 88 5.90 1.70 17.70
N PRO A 89 5.11 2.33 18.60
CA PRO A 89 5.65 3.23 19.61
C PRO A 89 6.59 2.51 20.60
N HIS A 90 6.45 1.20 20.76
CA HIS A 90 7.31 0.38 21.61
C HIS A 90 8.72 0.25 21.01
N PHE A 91 8.85 0.17 19.68
CA PHE A 91 10.15 0.18 19.00
C PHE A 91 10.93 1.47 19.26
N PHE A 92 10.28 2.64 19.17
CA PHE A 92 10.90 3.94 19.45
C PHE A 92 11.34 4.09 20.92
N LEU A 93 10.56 3.56 21.87
CA LEU A 93 10.89 3.62 23.29
C LEU A 93 12.08 2.72 23.67
N PHE A 94 12.24 1.57 23.01
CA PHE A 94 13.38 0.68 23.24
C PHE A 94 14.69 1.25 22.68
N SER A 95 14.67 1.84 21.48
CA SER A 95 15.86 2.45 20.89
C SER A 95 16.33 3.70 21.64
N ALA A 96 15.41 4.56 22.09
CA ALA A 96 15.76 5.76 22.87
C ALA A 96 16.41 5.42 24.22
N ARG A 97 15.99 4.33 24.87
CA ARG A 97 16.57 3.85 26.13
C ARG A 97 17.99 3.30 26.01
N GLN A 98 18.35 2.74 24.86
CA GLN A 98 19.72 2.26 24.63
C GLN A 98 20.72 3.39 24.33
N GLN A 99 20.26 4.51 23.76
CA GLN A 99 21.12 5.65 23.44
C GLN A 99 21.42 6.55 24.65
N LEU A 100 20.56 6.55 25.68
CA LEU A 100 20.79 7.27 26.94
C LEU A 100 21.71 6.52 27.93
N ALA A 101 22.18 5.33 27.56
CA ALA A 101 23.08 4.49 28.36
C ALA A 101 24.55 4.52 27.88
N GLN A 102 24.92 5.49 27.03
CA GLN A 102 26.30 5.85 26.67
C GLN A 102 26.58 7.29 27.07
#